data_AF-F5RAS3-F1
#
_entry.id   AF-F5RAS3-F1
#
_cell.length_a   1.000
_cell.length_b   1.000
_cell.length_c   1.000
_cell.angle_alpha   90.00
_cell.angle_beta   90.00
_cell.angle_gamma   90.00
#
_symmetry.space_group_name_H-M   'P 1'
#
loop_
_entity.id
_entity.type
_entity.pdbx_description
1 polymer ?
#
loop_
_entity_poly.entity_id
_entity_poly.type
_entity_poly.pdbx_seq_one_letter_code
_entity_poly.pdbx_strand_id
1 'polypeptide(L)' 'MYICLCEPVTDRDIRAAVQTGCRTLRDVAGQLGCCRDCGRCAKAAKEVIDATRAEMRPIRLQRNTQPAMAA' A
#
# COMPACT_ATOMS: atom_id res chain seq x y z
N MET A 1 3.12 -10.45 -9.42
CA MET A 1 4.43 -10.99 -9.01
C MET A 1 4.29 -11.64 -7.64
N TYR A 2 4.94 -12.79 -7.39
CA TYR A 2 5.04 -13.34 -6.04
C TYR A 2 5.95 -12.48 -5.18
N ILE A 3 5.44 -12.07 -4.01
CA ILE A 3 6.17 -11.26 -3.03
C ILE A 3 6.72 -12.16 -1.93
N CYS A 4 5.95 -13.15 -1.49
CA CYS A 4 6.39 -14.18 -0.56
C CYS A 4 6.43 -15.54 -1.26
N LEU A 5 7.41 -16.36 -0.90
CA LEU A 5 7.56 -17.74 -1.38
C LEU A 5 7.35 -18.78 -0.26
N CYS A 6 7.40 -18.36 1.01
CA CYS A 6 7.01 -19.22 2.13
C CYS A 6 5.49 -19.42 2.13
N GLU A 7 4.76 -18.32 1.93
CA GLU A 7 3.33 -18.29 1.68
C GLU A 7 3.12 -17.79 0.24
N PRO A 8 2.22 -18.38 -0.57
CA PRO A 8 1.99 -17.97 -1.95
C PRO A 8 1.25 -16.63 -2.07
N VAL A 9 1.87 -15.55 -1.59
CA VAL A 9 1.33 -14.18 -1.59
C VAL A 9 1.89 -13.38 -2.74
N THR A 10 1.01 -12.81 -3.55
CA THR A 10 1.34 -11.93 -4.68
C THR A 10 1.19 -10.45 -4.32
N ASP A 11 1.75 -9.57 -5.17
CA ASP A 11 1.52 -8.13 -5.11
C ASP A 11 0.03 -7.77 -5.18
N ARG A 12 -0.76 -8.52 -5.96
CA ARG A 12 -2.22 -8.33 -6.07
C ARG A 12 -2.92 -8.61 -4.75
N ASP A 13 -2.50 -9.64 -4.02
CA ASP A 13 -3.08 -9.99 -2.72
C ASP A 13 -2.79 -8.90 -1.68
N ILE A 14 -1.56 -8.38 -1.67
CA ILE A 14 -1.17 -7.27 -0.79
C ILE A 14 -1.95 -6.00 -1.14
N ARG A 15 -2.10 -5.67 -2.43
CA ARG A 15 -2.91 -4.53 -2.89
C ARG A 15 -4.36 -4.65 -2.42
N ALA A 16 -4.96 -5.83 -2.58
CA ALA A 16 -6.32 -6.11 -2.14
C ALA A 16 -6.46 -5.93 -0.62
N ALA A 17 -5.52 -6.48 0.17
CA ALA A 17 -5.52 -6.33 1.63
C ALA A 17 -5.43 -4.85 2.07
N VAL A 18 -4.60 -4.05 1.39
CA VAL A 18 -4.50 -2.60 1.65
C VAL A 18 -5.81 -1.89 1.32
N GLN A 19 -6.42 -2.21 0.19
CA GLN A 19 -7.72 -1.65 -0.22
C GLN A 19 -8.83 -2.01 0.76
N THR A 20 -8.78 -3.20 1.38
CA THR A 20 -9.75 -3.62 2.41
C THR A 20 -9.49 -3.04 3.80
N GLY A 21 -8.35 -2.37 4.02
CA GLY A 21 -8.11 -1.66 5.28
C GLY A 21 -6.72 -1.84 5.89
N CYS A 22 -5.89 -2.77 5.42
CA CYS A 22 -4.53 -2.90 5.94
C CYS A 22 -3.73 -1.62 5.69
N ARG A 23 -2.92 -1.22 6.69
CA ARG A 23 -2.06 -0.02 6.61
C ARG A 23 -0.60 -0.32 6.89
N THR A 24 -0.32 -1.40 7.60
CA THR A 24 1.03 -1.77 8.04
C THR A 24 1.42 -3.17 7.56
N LEU A 25 2.74 -3.46 7.59
CA LEU A 25 3.24 -4.81 7.38
C LEU A 25 2.64 -5.82 8.36
N ARG A 26 2.35 -5.40 9.59
CA ARG A 26 1.75 -6.27 10.62
C ARG A 26 0.32 -6.65 10.25
N ASP A 27 -0.46 -5.71 9.71
CA ASP A 27 -1.83 -5.97 9.27
C ASP A 27 -1.82 -6.97 8.10
N VAL A 28 -0.95 -6.73 7.11
CA VAL A 28 -0.81 -7.61 5.95
C VAL A 28 -0.30 -8.99 6.35
N ALA A 29 0.67 -9.07 7.28
CA ALA A 29 1.15 -10.35 7.81
C ALA A 29 0.06 -11.12 8.58
N GLY A 30 -0.79 -10.40 9.33
CA GLY A 30 -1.94 -10.98 10.02
C GLY A 30 -3.01 -11.50 9.07
N GLN A 31 -3.26 -10.79 7.97
CA GLN A 31 -4.29 -11.14 7.00
C GLN A 31 -3.85 -12.20 5.98
N LEU A 32 -2.61 -12.12 5.49
CA LEU A 32 -2.11 -12.94 4.38
C LEU A 32 -1.04 -13.96 4.79
N GLY A 33 -0.58 -13.96 6.03
CA GLY A 33 0.44 -14.91 6.52
C GLY A 33 1.88 -14.60 6.09
N CYS A 34 2.11 -13.73 5.09
CA CYS A 34 3.47 -13.37 4.66
C CYS A 34 4.26 -12.63 5.75
N CYS A 35 5.59 -12.58 5.61
CA CYS A 35 6.53 -11.92 6.54
C CYS A 35 6.68 -12.59 7.93
N ARG A 36 6.15 -13.80 8.13
CA ARG A 36 6.20 -14.51 9.41
C ARG A 36 7.35 -15.52 9.55
N ASP A 37 7.73 -16.19 8.46
CA ASP A 37 8.77 -17.23 8.50
C ASP A 37 10.18 -16.66 8.26
N CYS A 38 10.63 -16.64 6.99
CA CYS A 38 11.99 -16.22 6.66
C CYS A 38 12.17 -14.68 6.60
N GLY A 39 11.07 -13.92 6.59
CA GLY A 39 11.08 -12.45 6.59
C GLY A 39 11.62 -11.77 5.31
N ARG A 40 12.17 -12.50 4.34
CA ARG A 40 12.84 -11.93 3.15
C ARG A 40 11.94 -11.05 2.29
N CYS A 41 10.64 -11.31 2.30
CA CYS A 41 9.65 -10.54 1.56
C CYS A 41 9.31 -9.18 2.19
N ALA A 42 9.74 -8.89 3.43
CA ALA A 42 9.25 -7.74 4.19
C ALA A 42 9.49 -6.39 3.49
N LYS A 43 10.66 -6.21 2.86
CA LYS A 43 10.97 -4.98 2.12
C LYS A 43 10.06 -4.83 0.90
N ALA A 44 9.95 -5.87 0.06
CA ALA A 44 9.10 -5.85 -1.13
C ALA A 44 7.60 -5.68 -0.78
N ALA A 45 7.13 -6.37 0.27
CA ALA A 45 5.76 -6.20 0.76
C ALA A 45 5.50 -4.76 1.21
N LYS A 46 6.46 -4.13 1.90
CA LYS A 46 6.35 -2.73 2.32
C LYS A 46 6.27 -1.78 1.12
N GLU A 47 7.08 -2.00 0.10
CA GLU A 47 7.05 -1.20 -1.14
C GLU A 47 5.67 -1.28 -1.81
N VAL A 48 5.07 -2.47 -1.91
CA VAL A 48 3.71 -2.64 -2.44
C VAL A 48 2.68 -1.92 -1.57
N ILE A 49 2.77 -2.03 -0.23
CA ILE A 49 1.87 -1.34 0.69
C ILE A 49 1.95 0.18 0.51
N ASP A 50 3.16 0.74 0.51
CA ASP A 50 3.38 2.17 0.43
C ASP A 50 2.94 2.73 -0.94
N ALA A 51 3.24 2.02 -2.04
CA ALA A 51 2.78 2.37 -3.39
C ALA A 51 1.25 2.37 -3.50
N THR A 52 0.60 1.29 -3.04
CA THR A 52 -0.87 1.18 -3.07
C THR A 52 -1.54 2.31 -2.26
N ARG A 53 -0.98 2.66 -1.11
CA ARG A 53 -1.49 3.78 -0.28
C ARG A 53 -1.30 5.14 -0.95
N ALA A 54 -0.19 5.35 -1.66
CA ALA A 54 0.05 6.57 -2.41
C ALA A 54 -0.96 6.72 -3.57
N GLU A 55 -1.27 5.63 -4.27
CA GLU A 55 -2.28 5.57 -5.33
C GLU A 55 -3.71 5.82 -4.80
N MET A 56 -4.05 5.30 -3.61
CA MET A 56 -5.35 5.53 -2.98
C MET A 56 -5.51 6.95 -2.40
N ARG A 57 -4.42 7.71 -2.26
CA ARG A 57 -4.50 9.06 -1.73
C ARG A 57 -5.24 9.93 -2.75
N PRO A 58 -6.40 10.53 -2.40
CA PRO A 58 -7.13 11.35 -3.34
C PRO A 58 -6.21 12.45 -3.87
N ILE A 59 -6.24 12.65 -5.19
CA ILE A 59 -5.58 13.80 -5.82
C ILE A 59 -6.08 15.02 -5.08
N ARG A 60 -5.20 15.71 -4.35
CA ARG A 60 -5.48 17.08 -3.95
C ARG A 60 -5.54 17.86 -5.24
N LEU A 61 -6.75 18.06 -5.77
CA LEU A 61 -7.02 19.16 -6.67
C LEU A 61 -6.63 20.42 -5.87
N GLN A 62 -5.40 20.89 -6.07
CA GLN A 62 -5.00 22.21 -5.62
C GLN A 62 -6.03 23.14 -6.27
N ARG A 63 -6.94 23.70 -5.45
CA ARG A 63 -7.70 24.88 -5.87
C ARG A 63 -6.64 25.88 -6.30
N ASN A 64 -6.56 26.09 -7.60
CA ASN A 64 -5.85 27.21 -8.18
C ASN A 64 -6.58 28.46 -7.68
N THR A 65 -6.27 28.93 -6.46
CA THR A 65 -6.67 30.26 -6.02
C THR A 65 -5.82 31.26 -6.78
N GLN A 66 -6.16 31.47 -8.04
CA GLN A 66 -5.77 32.68 -8.75
C GLN A 66 -6.38 33.88 -8.00
N PRO A 67 -5.63 34.97 -7.80
CA PRO A 67 -6.11 36.13 -7.07
C PRO A 67 -7.09 36.88 -7.97
N ALA A 68 -8.39 36.72 -7.73
CA ALA A 68 -9.43 37.50 -8.39
C ALA A 68 -9.72 38.75 -7.55
N MET A 69 -9.09 39.86 -7.95
CA MET A 69 -9.59 41.24 -7.88
C MET A 69 -9.76 41.87 -6.49
N ALA A 70 -8.68 42.49 -6.01
CA ALA A 70 -8.82 43.75 -5.27
C ALA A 70 -9.19 44.83 -6.31
N ALA A 71 -10.48 45.13 -6.39
CA ALA A 71 -11.02 46.34 -7.03
C ALA A 71 -11.51 47.27 -5.92
#